data_AF-A0A9W4S316-F1
#
_entry.id   AF-A0A9W4S316-F1
#
_cell.length_a   1.000
_cell.length_b   1.000
_cell.length_c   1.000
_cell.angle_alpha   90.00
_cell.angle_beta   90.00
_cell.angle_gamma   90.00
#
_symmetry.space_group_name_H-M   'P 1'
#
loop_
_entity.id
_entity.type
_entity.pdbx_description
1 polymer ?
#
loop_
_entity_poly.entity_id
_entity_poly.type
_entity_poly.pdbx_seq_one_letter_code
_entity_poly.pdbx_strand_id
1 'polypeptide(L)'
;METYGLQHGDITSPTYLRLGPTPSTPARMPVLSKPVENGRGPVPYEVFLLVVDTLIAKAEACQESLSFWMYYQHRVPSKLAFILSQDEDEARNQPHYPLKTRFRSIMLASQVNTKTRALVHKKFVRVPLALPHNDTLAPVEAWVIPHLDKVMVMPLITRLVEPENIAGFVQAISKPTPAGYAMLQHVQHLYLPSLACLNKSYHNIMAHFAKLPNLRDVFVSIGRYNKKHLEDAYLDSGLVMVNQDTFPDLQDLWTTGTAYSLHKTWCPYEKRGIKLYGAGNADFEKVMELIPKEGDVTAILYPPSKPRPAQDESIAEEALEMIQSLAL
;
A
#
# COMPACT_ATOMS: atom_id res chain seq x y z
N MET A 1 44.48 23.61 -48.64
CA MET A 1 43.51 24.54 -49.24
C MET A 1 42.29 24.54 -48.33
N GLU A 2 41.91 25.57 -47.60
CA GLU A 2 42.34 26.96 -47.49
C GLU A 2 42.11 27.42 -46.04
N THR A 3 42.98 28.31 -45.58
CA THR A 3 42.91 29.10 -44.35
C THR A 3 42.16 30.41 -44.59
N TYR A 4 41.26 30.80 -43.68
CA TYR A 4 40.85 32.20 -43.41
C TYR A 4 40.38 32.23 -41.93
N GLY A 5 40.76 33.13 -41.02
CA GLY A 5 41.50 34.39 -41.12
C GLY A 5 40.57 35.61 -40.92
N LEU A 6 40.77 36.34 -39.80
CA LEU A 6 40.44 37.76 -39.54
C LEU A 6 38.96 38.06 -39.16
N GLN A 7 38.57 39.07 -38.35
CA GLN A 7 39.23 40.12 -37.54
C GLN A 7 38.19 40.82 -36.64
N HIS A 8 38.71 41.62 -35.70
CA HIS A 8 38.08 42.60 -34.80
C HIS A 8 36.97 43.51 -35.36
N GLY A 9 36.09 43.96 -34.46
CA GLY A 9 35.30 45.19 -34.58
C GLY A 9 34.64 45.59 -33.25
N ASP A 10 35.32 46.42 -32.45
CA ASP A 10 34.67 47.32 -31.48
C ASP A 10 33.81 48.34 -32.24
N ILE A 11 32.72 48.85 -31.62
CA ILE A 11 32.30 50.26 -31.63
C ILE A 11 30.91 50.46 -30.95
N THR A 12 30.94 51.31 -29.92
CA THR A 12 29.92 52.27 -29.40
C THR A 12 28.72 51.84 -28.55
N SER A 13 28.70 52.46 -27.36
CA SER A 13 27.56 52.72 -26.46
C SER A 13 26.40 53.48 -27.13
N PRO A 14 25.22 53.42 -26.49
CA PRO A 14 24.39 54.62 -26.35
C PRO A 14 23.96 54.89 -24.90
N THR A 15 24.43 56.03 -24.41
CA THR A 15 23.69 57.13 -23.77
C THR A 15 22.35 56.83 -23.06
N TYR A 16 22.42 56.98 -21.74
CA TYR A 16 21.45 57.63 -20.82
C TYR A 16 20.08 58.06 -21.39
N LEU A 17 19.01 57.43 -20.88
CA LEU A 17 17.72 58.08 -20.73
C LEU A 17 17.46 58.42 -19.26
N ARG A 18 17.49 59.73 -19.01
CA ARG A 18 17.22 60.39 -17.74
C ARG A 18 15.70 60.57 -17.61
N LEU A 19 15.04 59.80 -16.76
CA LEU A 19 13.65 60.06 -16.37
C LEU A 19 13.65 60.92 -15.10
N GLY A 20 12.96 62.06 -15.18
CA GLY A 20 12.76 63.03 -14.10
C GLY A 20 11.82 62.51 -12.99
N PRO A 21 11.59 63.33 -11.94
CA PRO A 21 11.19 62.82 -10.63
C PRO A 21 9.68 62.88 -10.36
N THR A 22 9.29 62.12 -9.31
CA THR A 22 8.06 62.14 -8.47
C THR A 22 6.87 61.24 -8.90
N PRO A 23 6.11 60.61 -7.96
CA PRO A 23 5.83 61.05 -6.59
C PRO A 23 6.02 60.03 -5.43
N SER A 24 6.26 60.61 -4.25
CA SER A 24 6.07 60.12 -2.88
C SER A 24 5.79 58.63 -2.65
N THR A 25 6.81 57.91 -2.19
CA THR A 25 6.66 56.66 -1.43
C THR A 25 5.92 56.95 -0.11
N PRO A 26 4.81 56.28 0.22
CA PRO A 26 4.29 56.34 1.58
C PRO A 26 5.31 55.62 2.48
N ALA A 27 5.76 56.32 3.53
CA ALA A 27 6.66 55.76 4.53
C ALA A 27 6.09 54.44 5.05
N ARG A 28 6.79 53.32 4.77
CA ARG A 28 6.58 52.06 5.47
C ARG A 28 6.90 52.32 6.93
N MET A 29 5.86 52.46 7.76
CA MET A 29 6.04 52.37 9.21
C MET A 29 6.67 51.02 9.52
N PRO A 30 7.78 50.96 10.28
CA PRO A 30 8.19 49.70 10.86
C PRO A 30 7.09 49.29 11.84
N VAL A 31 6.29 48.28 11.48
CA VAL A 31 5.47 47.56 12.44
C VAL A 31 6.44 46.83 13.35
N LEU A 32 6.85 47.51 14.42
CA LEU A 32 7.57 46.91 15.53
C LEU A 32 6.54 46.14 16.35
N SER A 33 6.04 45.03 15.81
CA SER A 33 5.33 44.04 16.60
C SER A 33 6.37 43.39 17.51
N LYS A 34 6.42 43.86 18.76
CA LYS A 34 7.10 43.15 19.84
C LYS A 34 6.56 41.70 19.82
N PRO A 35 7.42 40.67 19.83
CA PRO A 35 6.94 39.32 20.04
C PRO A 35 6.21 39.32 21.39
N VAL A 36 4.97 38.84 21.39
CA VAL A 36 4.27 38.57 22.64
C VAL A 36 5.09 37.49 23.33
N GLU A 37 5.80 37.85 24.39
CA GLU A 37 6.47 36.89 25.28
C GLU A 37 5.38 36.08 25.99
N ASN A 38 4.86 35.08 25.29
CA ASN A 38 4.10 34.03 25.92
C ASN A 38 5.09 33.27 26.81
N GLY A 39 4.97 33.42 28.12
CA GLY A 39 5.85 32.84 29.15
C GLY A 39 5.83 31.31 29.27
N ARG A 40 5.66 30.59 28.17
CA ARG A 40 5.88 29.15 28.08
C ARG A 40 7.22 28.93 27.40
N GLY A 41 8.15 28.30 28.10
CA GLY A 41 9.40 27.84 27.49
C GLY A 41 9.11 26.96 26.26
N PRO A 42 10.05 26.85 25.32
CA PRO A 42 9.86 26.08 24.09
C PRO A 42 9.46 24.65 24.44
N VAL A 43 8.48 24.11 23.71
CA VAL A 43 8.01 22.74 23.86
C VAL A 43 9.21 21.79 23.70
N PRO A 44 9.45 20.87 24.66
CA PRO A 44 10.52 19.89 24.52
C PRO A 44 10.34 19.08 23.24
N TYR A 45 11.43 18.86 22.51
CA TYR A 45 11.38 18.24 21.20
C TYR A 45 10.81 16.81 21.23
N GLU A 46 11.00 16.10 22.33
CA GLU A 46 10.43 14.77 22.59
C GLU A 46 8.90 14.83 22.65
N VAL A 47 8.34 15.87 23.29
CA VAL A 47 6.88 16.08 23.36
C VAL A 47 6.34 16.38 21.96
N PHE A 48 7.04 17.19 21.18
CA PHE A 48 6.69 17.43 19.77
C PHE A 48 6.66 16.12 18.96
N LEU A 49 7.68 15.25 19.10
CA LEU A 49 7.70 13.97 18.39
C LEU A 49 6.56 13.03 18.82
N LEU A 50 6.17 13.03 20.10
CA LEU A 50 5.03 12.25 20.59
C LEU A 50 3.69 12.72 19.99
N VAL A 51 3.51 14.03 19.85
CA VAL A 51 2.33 14.60 19.19
C VAL A 51 2.31 14.16 17.72
N VAL A 52 3.43 14.27 17.01
CA VAL A 52 3.53 13.83 15.61
C VAL A 52 3.24 12.34 15.46
N ASP A 53 3.80 11.46 16.30
CA ASP A 53 3.53 10.01 16.25
C ASP A 53 2.04 9.70 16.48
N THR A 54 1.40 10.44 17.40
CA THR A 54 -0.04 10.33 17.66
C THR A 54 -0.87 10.73 16.43
N LEU A 55 -0.51 11.83 15.76
CA LEU A 55 -1.18 12.26 14.53
C LEU A 55 -1.00 11.26 13.40
N ILE A 56 0.18 10.65 13.26
CA ILE A 56 0.43 9.58 12.29
C ILE A 56 -0.42 8.34 12.63
N ALA A 57 -0.57 7.99 13.90
CA ALA A 57 -1.44 6.90 14.35
C ALA A 57 -2.93 7.16 14.04
N LYS A 58 -3.42 8.40 14.27
CA LYS A 58 -4.77 8.80 13.85
C LYS A 58 -4.93 8.69 12.34
N ALA A 59 -3.97 9.20 11.57
CA ALA A 59 -3.99 9.14 10.10
C ALA A 59 -4.07 7.70 9.60
N GLU A 60 -3.27 6.78 10.18
CA GLU A 60 -3.25 5.33 9.91
C GLU A 60 -4.59 4.66 10.21
N ALA A 61 -5.21 4.96 11.36
CA ALA A 61 -6.49 4.39 11.78
C ALA A 61 -7.66 4.76 10.84
N CYS A 62 -7.57 5.91 10.17
CA CYS A 62 -8.57 6.37 9.19
C CYS A 62 -8.32 5.86 7.77
N GLN A 63 -7.24 5.11 7.52
CA GLN A 63 -6.98 4.59 6.19
C GLN A 63 -7.84 3.38 5.86
N GLU A 64 -8.21 3.29 4.59
CA GLU A 64 -8.76 2.09 3.98
C GLU A 64 -7.65 1.16 3.50
N SER A 65 -7.96 -0.13 3.46
CA SER A 65 -7.07 -1.15 2.90
C SER A 65 -6.98 -0.94 1.39
N LEU A 66 -5.76 -0.84 0.88
CA LEU A 66 -5.49 -0.88 -0.55
C LEU A 66 -4.95 -2.23 -0.95
N SER A 67 -5.16 -2.58 -2.22
CA SER A 67 -4.64 -3.79 -2.81
C SER A 67 -3.64 -3.47 -3.90
N PHE A 68 -2.51 -4.19 -3.89
CA PHE A 68 -1.42 -3.98 -4.82
C PHE A 68 -1.08 -5.26 -5.55
N TRP A 69 -0.91 -5.17 -6.86
CA TRP A 69 -0.30 -6.21 -7.66
C TRP A 69 1.21 -6.13 -7.54
N MET A 70 1.84 -7.13 -6.94
CA MET A 70 3.28 -7.30 -6.93
C MET A 70 3.71 -8.10 -8.17
N TYR A 71 4.70 -7.58 -8.89
CA TYR A 71 5.22 -8.18 -10.10
C TYR A 71 6.73 -7.97 -10.25
N TYR A 72 7.34 -8.71 -11.17
CA TYR A 72 8.78 -8.62 -11.44
C TYR A 72 9.10 -7.40 -12.29
N GLN A 73 10.06 -6.61 -11.85
CA GLN A 73 10.52 -5.43 -12.57
C GLN A 73 12.05 -5.37 -12.52
N HIS A 74 12.69 -5.69 -13.64
CA HIS A 74 14.15 -5.82 -13.71
C HIS A 74 14.89 -4.49 -13.43
N ARG A 75 14.25 -3.34 -13.69
CA ARG A 75 14.88 -2.01 -13.58
C ARG A 75 14.99 -1.46 -12.17
N VAL A 76 14.21 -2.00 -11.22
CA VAL A 76 14.26 -1.52 -9.82
C VAL A 76 15.27 -2.33 -9.00
N PRO A 77 15.93 -1.71 -8.00
CA PRO A 77 16.88 -2.41 -7.13
C PRO A 77 16.28 -3.63 -6.41
N SER A 78 14.99 -3.57 -6.05
CA SER A 78 14.25 -4.66 -5.40
C SER A 78 13.93 -5.83 -6.33
N LYS A 79 14.03 -5.63 -7.66
CA LYS A 79 13.50 -6.52 -8.71
C LYS A 79 11.98 -6.76 -8.65
N LEU A 80 11.29 -6.03 -7.79
CA LEU A 80 9.85 -6.14 -7.53
C LEU A 80 9.25 -4.73 -7.51
N ALA A 81 8.13 -4.54 -8.19
CA ALA A 81 7.35 -3.31 -8.16
C ALA A 81 5.88 -3.62 -7.90
N PHE A 82 5.15 -2.61 -7.43
CA PHE A 82 3.73 -2.69 -7.15
C PHE A 82 2.93 -1.92 -8.20
N ILE A 83 1.74 -2.40 -8.53
CA ILE A 83 0.71 -1.64 -9.27
C ILE A 83 -0.50 -1.56 -8.34
N LEU A 84 -1.06 -0.36 -8.16
CA LEU A 84 -2.29 -0.22 -7.38
C LEU A 84 -3.43 -0.92 -8.13
N SER A 85 -4.11 -1.85 -7.46
CA SER A 85 -5.34 -2.43 -7.98
C SER A 85 -6.48 -1.46 -7.75
N GLN A 86 -7.04 -0.95 -8.83
CA GLN A 86 -8.25 -0.11 -8.81
C GLN A 86 -9.26 -0.70 -9.78
N ASP A 87 -10.54 -0.39 -9.54
CA ASP A 87 -11.58 -0.63 -10.55
C ASP A 87 -11.21 0.13 -11.84
N GLU A 88 -11.53 -0.42 -13.02
CA GLU A 88 -11.22 0.20 -14.30
C GLU A 88 -11.85 1.59 -14.43
N ASP A 89 -13.06 1.77 -13.90
CA ASP A 89 -13.77 3.05 -13.93
C ASP A 89 -13.12 4.08 -12.99
N GLU A 90 -12.66 3.65 -11.81
CA GLU A 90 -11.91 4.51 -10.89
C GLU A 90 -10.54 4.88 -11.44
N ALA A 91 -9.82 3.90 -12.01
CA ALA A 91 -8.51 4.10 -12.63
C ALA A 91 -8.60 5.11 -13.79
N ARG A 92 -9.69 5.07 -14.56
CA ARG A 92 -9.92 5.98 -15.69
C ARG A 92 -10.27 7.40 -15.24
N ASN A 93 -11.12 7.53 -14.22
CA ASN A 93 -11.64 8.82 -13.80
C ASN A 93 -10.72 9.55 -12.81
N GLN A 94 -10.08 8.81 -11.89
CA GLN A 94 -9.21 9.36 -10.85
C GLN A 94 -8.03 8.41 -10.54
N PRO A 95 -7.04 8.30 -11.44
CA PRO A 95 -5.90 7.43 -11.24
C PRO A 95 -5.17 7.78 -9.93
N HIS A 96 -4.91 6.77 -9.11
CA HIS A 96 -4.18 6.89 -7.84
C HIS A 96 -4.84 7.78 -6.77
N TYR A 97 -6.13 8.11 -6.88
CA TYR A 97 -6.83 8.91 -5.86
C TYR A 97 -6.62 8.38 -4.42
N PRO A 98 -6.70 7.07 -4.14
CA PRO A 98 -6.50 6.57 -2.79
C PRO A 98 -5.08 6.83 -2.25
N LEU A 99 -4.06 6.71 -3.10
CA LEU A 99 -2.67 7.04 -2.73
C LEU A 99 -2.49 8.54 -2.48
N LYS A 100 -3.19 9.39 -3.24
CA LYS A 100 -3.18 10.84 -3.05
C LYS A 100 -3.82 11.23 -1.71
N THR A 101 -4.97 10.65 -1.39
CA THR A 101 -5.65 10.85 -0.09
C THR A 101 -4.77 10.38 1.06
N ARG A 102 -4.20 9.18 0.94
CA ARG A 102 -3.24 8.65 1.92
C ARG A 102 -2.02 9.54 2.10
N PHE A 103 -1.44 10.07 1.01
CA PHE A 103 -0.31 10.98 1.12
C PHE A 103 -0.69 12.29 1.84
N ARG A 104 -1.86 12.86 1.53
CA ARG A 104 -2.34 14.10 2.16
C ARG A 104 -2.46 13.98 3.68
N SER A 105 -2.91 12.83 4.19
CA SER A 105 -3.07 12.63 5.64
C SER A 105 -1.74 12.59 6.42
N ILE A 106 -0.62 12.29 5.75
CA ILE A 106 0.71 12.23 6.37
C ILE A 106 1.67 13.32 5.88
N MET A 107 1.24 14.16 4.93
CA MET A 107 2.09 15.10 4.22
C MET A 107 2.82 16.04 5.18
N LEU A 108 2.08 16.68 6.10
CA LEU A 108 2.65 17.63 7.06
C LEU A 108 3.74 16.97 7.92
N ALA A 109 3.42 15.84 8.54
CA ALA A 109 4.38 15.09 9.37
C ALA A 109 5.64 14.68 8.59
N SER A 110 5.50 14.31 7.32
CA SER A 110 6.62 13.87 6.46
C SER A 110 7.58 15.00 6.05
N GLN A 111 7.11 16.26 6.11
CA GLN A 111 7.83 17.44 5.61
C GLN A 111 8.55 18.24 6.71
N VAL A 112 8.24 18.03 7.99
CA VAL A 112 8.87 18.82 9.07
C VAL A 112 10.38 18.60 9.17
N ASN A 113 10.84 17.39 9.45
CA ASN A 113 12.27 17.07 9.54
C ASN A 113 12.55 15.58 9.33
N THR A 114 13.82 15.18 9.40
CA THR A 114 14.25 13.79 9.18
C THR A 114 13.67 12.81 10.22
N LYS A 115 13.53 13.21 11.48
CA LYS A 115 13.00 12.33 12.54
C LYS A 115 11.50 12.11 12.38
N THR A 116 10.72 13.14 12.08
CA THR A 116 9.27 12.99 11.82
C THR A 116 9.03 12.16 10.56
N ARG A 117 9.83 12.38 9.51
CA ARG A 117 9.78 11.56 8.29
C ARG A 117 10.07 10.08 8.58
N ALA A 118 11.04 9.79 9.44
CA ALA A 118 11.33 8.41 9.84
C ALA A 118 10.15 7.77 10.59
N LEU A 119 9.43 8.53 11.43
CA LEU A 119 8.20 8.06 12.09
C LEU A 119 7.10 7.73 11.07
N VAL A 120 6.90 8.60 10.07
CA VAL A 120 5.95 8.34 8.97
C VAL A 120 6.34 7.05 8.25
N HIS A 121 7.60 6.93 7.83
CA HIS A 121 8.10 5.78 7.05
C HIS A 121 8.04 4.45 7.81
N LYS A 122 7.98 4.47 9.14
CA LYS A 122 7.81 3.27 9.97
C LYS A 122 6.41 2.65 9.81
N LYS A 123 5.39 3.48 9.57
CA LYS A 123 3.98 3.07 9.44
C LYS A 123 3.51 3.04 7.98
N PHE A 124 3.93 4.03 7.21
CA PHE A 124 3.66 4.21 5.80
C PHE A 124 4.95 3.95 5.01
N VAL A 125 5.11 2.70 4.61
CA VAL A 125 6.29 2.22 3.90
C VAL A 125 6.25 2.67 2.45
N ARG A 126 7.38 3.14 1.94
CA ARG A 126 7.52 3.51 0.53
C ARG A 126 7.99 2.31 -0.28
N VAL A 127 7.28 2.00 -1.37
CA VAL A 127 7.66 0.92 -2.31
C VAL A 127 7.59 1.39 -3.76
N PRO A 128 8.41 0.82 -4.67
CA PRO A 128 8.35 1.16 -6.09
C PRO A 128 6.95 0.91 -6.66
N LEU A 129 6.38 1.94 -7.29
CA LEU A 129 5.07 1.89 -7.93
C LEU A 129 5.26 1.94 -9.45
N ALA A 130 4.45 1.19 -10.17
CA ALA A 130 4.36 1.23 -11.62
C ALA A 130 2.97 1.62 -12.08
N LEU A 131 2.91 2.16 -13.29
CA LEU A 131 1.67 2.54 -13.95
C LEU A 131 1.00 1.31 -14.58
N PRO A 132 -0.35 1.20 -14.55
CA PRO A 132 -1.06 -0.05 -14.88
C PRO A 132 -0.93 -0.56 -16.34
N HIS A 133 -0.28 0.17 -17.25
CA HIS A 133 -0.43 -0.07 -18.70
C HIS A 133 0.88 -0.12 -19.52
N ASN A 134 2.04 0.20 -18.94
CA ASN A 134 3.27 0.34 -19.72
C ASN A 134 4.54 -0.09 -18.99
N ASP A 135 4.40 -0.83 -17.88
CA ASP A 135 5.50 -1.23 -16.98
C ASP A 135 6.44 -0.07 -16.58
N THR A 136 5.99 1.17 -16.75
CA THR A 136 6.79 2.34 -16.47
C THR A 136 6.64 2.65 -15.00
N LEU A 137 7.78 2.85 -14.34
CA LEU A 137 7.81 3.25 -12.95
C LEU A 137 7.18 4.63 -12.81
N ALA A 138 6.27 4.76 -11.85
CA ALA A 138 5.77 6.05 -11.46
C ALA A 138 6.93 6.90 -10.90
N PRO A 139 6.90 8.23 -11.10
CA PRO A 139 7.89 9.13 -10.51
C PRO A 139 7.79 9.19 -8.98
N VAL A 140 6.69 8.67 -8.43
CA VAL A 140 6.41 8.61 -6.99
C VAL A 140 6.28 7.15 -6.56
N GLU A 141 6.67 6.89 -5.31
CA GLU A 141 6.50 5.58 -4.68
C GLU A 141 5.11 5.44 -4.07
N ALA A 142 4.63 4.21 -3.93
CA ALA A 142 3.41 3.92 -3.21
C ALA A 142 3.67 3.97 -1.70
N TRP A 143 2.68 4.44 -0.96
CA TRP A 143 2.65 4.44 0.51
C TRP A 143 1.83 3.26 0.99
N VAL A 144 2.50 2.18 1.39
CA VAL A 144 1.92 0.92 1.86
C VAL A 144 1.84 0.91 3.38
N ILE A 145 0.76 0.39 3.93
CA ILE A 145 0.54 0.17 5.35
C ILE A 145 0.55 -1.35 5.57
N PRO A 146 1.69 -1.94 5.99
CA PRO A 146 1.91 -3.39 5.95
C PRO A 146 0.85 -4.24 6.64
N HIS A 147 0.33 -3.77 7.78
CA HIS A 147 -0.63 -4.51 8.59
C HIS A 147 -2.08 -4.35 8.10
N LEU A 148 -2.32 -3.49 7.11
CA LEU A 148 -3.65 -3.16 6.60
C LEU A 148 -3.81 -3.58 5.13
N ASP A 149 -2.83 -3.22 4.29
CA ASP A 149 -2.89 -3.41 2.84
C ASP A 149 -2.65 -4.87 2.42
N LYS A 150 -3.17 -5.23 1.25
CA LYS A 150 -3.12 -6.58 0.70
C LYS A 150 -2.27 -6.64 -0.56
N VAL A 151 -1.47 -7.68 -0.70
CA VAL A 151 -0.59 -7.89 -1.86
C VAL A 151 -1.10 -9.07 -2.68
N MET A 152 -1.49 -8.77 -3.92
CA MET A 152 -1.79 -9.74 -4.96
C MET A 152 -0.53 -10.09 -5.74
N VAL A 153 -0.47 -11.31 -6.26
CA VAL A 153 0.71 -11.84 -6.93
C VAL A 153 0.38 -12.06 -8.40
N MET A 154 0.89 -11.20 -9.28
CA MET A 154 0.52 -11.21 -10.70
C MET A 154 0.72 -12.59 -11.38
N PRO A 155 1.84 -13.31 -11.18
CA PRO A 155 2.04 -14.64 -11.78
C PRO A 155 1.01 -15.71 -11.39
N LEU A 156 0.22 -15.52 -10.32
CA LEU A 156 -0.80 -16.49 -9.91
C LEU A 156 -2.10 -16.38 -10.71
N ILE A 157 -2.28 -15.31 -11.49
CA ILE A 157 -3.60 -14.90 -12.00
C ILE A 157 -3.58 -14.68 -13.50
N THR A 158 -2.47 -14.17 -14.05
CA THR A 158 -2.41 -13.85 -15.47
C THR A 158 -1.65 -14.92 -16.25
N ARG A 159 -2.36 -15.59 -17.19
CA ARG A 159 -1.74 -16.37 -18.27
C ARG A 159 -0.94 -15.49 -19.26
N LEU A 160 -0.95 -14.18 -19.04
CA LEU A 160 -0.36 -13.14 -19.88
C LEU A 160 1.04 -12.72 -19.42
N VAL A 161 1.55 -13.25 -18.30
CA VAL A 161 2.95 -13.02 -17.92
C VAL A 161 3.85 -13.93 -18.72
N GLU A 162 4.83 -13.34 -19.41
CA GLU A 162 5.87 -14.10 -20.10
C GLU A 162 6.59 -15.06 -19.13
N PRO A 163 6.92 -16.30 -19.54
CA PRO A 163 7.57 -17.28 -18.66
C PRO A 163 8.85 -16.77 -17.99
N GLU A 164 9.60 -15.91 -18.68
CA GLU A 164 10.83 -15.28 -18.17
C GLU A 164 10.55 -14.38 -16.96
N ASN A 165 9.46 -13.61 -17.00
CA ASN A 165 9.03 -12.75 -15.89
C ASN A 165 8.57 -13.57 -14.69
N ILE A 166 7.98 -14.76 -14.90
CA ILE A 166 7.64 -15.69 -13.81
C ILE A 166 8.92 -16.21 -13.14
N ALA A 167 9.91 -16.62 -13.93
CA ALA A 167 11.20 -17.10 -13.39
C ALA A 167 11.92 -15.98 -12.62
N GLY A 168 11.99 -14.78 -13.18
CA GLY A 168 12.55 -13.60 -12.54
C GLY A 168 11.83 -13.25 -11.23
N PHE A 169 10.51 -13.34 -11.21
CA PHE A 169 9.69 -13.13 -10.02
C PHE A 169 10.00 -14.13 -8.90
N VAL A 170 10.01 -15.43 -9.24
CA VAL A 170 10.33 -16.51 -8.30
C VAL A 170 11.74 -16.34 -7.74
N GLN A 171 12.71 -15.95 -8.59
CA GLN A 171 14.07 -15.66 -8.16
C GLN A 171 14.11 -14.46 -7.20
N ALA A 172 13.40 -13.38 -7.51
CA ALA A 172 13.36 -12.17 -6.69
C ALA A 172 12.78 -12.42 -5.28
N ILE A 173 11.86 -13.37 -5.13
CA ILE A 173 11.34 -13.78 -3.80
C ILE A 173 12.28 -14.76 -3.11
N SER A 174 12.82 -15.73 -3.85
CA SER A 174 13.65 -16.80 -3.29
C SER A 174 15.03 -16.34 -2.85
N LYS A 175 15.60 -15.41 -3.60
CA LYS A 175 16.95 -14.87 -3.44
C LYS A 175 16.89 -13.35 -3.62
N PRO A 176 16.21 -12.64 -2.71
CA PRO A 176 16.00 -11.21 -2.86
C PRO A 176 17.32 -10.46 -2.81
N THR A 177 17.39 -9.35 -3.55
CA THR A 177 18.43 -8.33 -3.33
C THR A 177 18.25 -7.69 -1.95
N PRO A 178 19.22 -6.93 -1.41
CA PRO A 178 19.02 -6.23 -0.14
C PRO A 178 17.78 -5.32 -0.13
N ALA A 179 17.55 -4.59 -1.22
CA ALA A 179 16.34 -3.76 -1.39
C ALA A 179 15.06 -4.62 -1.52
N GLY A 180 15.14 -5.74 -2.22
CA GLY A 180 14.02 -6.68 -2.35
C GLY A 180 13.65 -7.30 -1.00
N TYR A 181 14.64 -7.64 -0.17
CA TYR A 181 14.41 -8.20 1.15
C TYR A 181 13.74 -7.18 2.08
N ALA A 182 14.23 -5.93 2.08
CA ALA A 182 13.60 -4.83 2.83
C ALA A 182 12.13 -4.63 2.42
N MET A 183 11.85 -4.65 1.10
CA MET A 183 10.48 -4.56 0.59
C MET A 183 9.61 -5.76 1.01
N LEU A 184 10.12 -6.98 0.87
CA LEU A 184 9.41 -8.22 1.21
C LEU A 184 9.13 -8.37 2.72
N GLN A 185 9.91 -7.71 3.58
CA GLN A 185 9.62 -7.62 5.02
C GLN A 185 8.30 -6.91 5.32
N HIS A 186 7.78 -6.11 4.39
CA HIS A 186 6.55 -5.36 4.57
C HIS A 186 5.31 -6.09 4.04
N VAL A 187 5.46 -7.28 3.47
CA VAL A 187 4.33 -8.10 3.02
C VAL A 187 3.80 -8.92 4.19
N GLN A 188 2.66 -8.51 4.76
CA GLN A 188 2.00 -9.22 5.85
C GLN A 188 0.73 -9.97 5.41
N HIS A 189 0.07 -9.47 4.36
CA HIS A 189 -1.19 -10.00 3.86
C HIS A 189 -1.09 -10.29 2.36
N LEU A 190 -1.29 -11.55 1.98
CA LEU A 190 -1.45 -11.92 0.58
C LEU A 190 -2.92 -12.05 0.23
N TYR A 191 -3.29 -11.64 -0.98
CA TYR A 191 -4.62 -11.90 -1.53
C TYR A 191 -4.53 -12.71 -2.83
N LEU A 192 -5.31 -13.78 -2.87
CA LEU A 192 -5.50 -14.68 -3.98
C LEU A 192 -6.91 -14.41 -4.54
N PRO A 193 -7.05 -13.78 -5.72
CA PRO A 193 -8.36 -13.38 -6.23
C PRO A 193 -9.17 -14.56 -6.78
N SER A 194 -8.59 -15.77 -6.80
CA SER A 194 -9.28 -16.97 -7.24
C SER A 194 -8.85 -18.18 -6.43
N LEU A 195 -9.80 -19.08 -6.17
CA LEU A 195 -9.56 -20.43 -5.67
C LEU A 195 -8.60 -21.23 -6.56
N ALA A 196 -8.53 -20.92 -7.86
CA ALA A 196 -7.59 -21.55 -8.77
C ALA A 196 -6.12 -21.37 -8.37
N CYS A 197 -5.79 -20.30 -7.63
CA CYS A 197 -4.44 -20.06 -7.11
C CYS A 197 -4.01 -21.10 -6.06
N LEU A 198 -4.95 -21.83 -5.46
CA LEU A 198 -4.67 -22.93 -4.51
C LEU A 198 -4.40 -24.27 -5.21
N ASN A 199 -4.57 -24.33 -6.53
CA ASN A 199 -4.39 -25.54 -7.31
C ASN A 199 -2.89 -25.95 -7.38
N LYS A 200 -2.64 -27.24 -7.60
CA LYS A 200 -1.29 -27.85 -7.60
C LYS A 200 -0.30 -27.17 -8.54
N SER A 201 -0.79 -26.60 -9.64
CA SER A 201 0.02 -25.88 -10.63
C SER A 201 0.78 -24.68 -10.04
N TYR A 202 0.29 -24.08 -8.95
CA TYR A 202 0.88 -22.90 -8.32
C TYR A 202 1.63 -23.20 -7.03
N HIS A 203 1.68 -24.46 -6.58
CA HIS A 203 2.28 -24.84 -5.29
C HIS A 203 3.76 -24.46 -5.18
N ASN A 204 4.49 -24.54 -6.29
CA ASN A 204 5.89 -24.12 -6.34
C ASN A 204 6.05 -22.63 -6.01
N ILE A 205 5.23 -21.77 -6.63
CA ILE A 205 5.25 -20.33 -6.39
C ILE A 205 4.82 -20.04 -4.94
N MET A 206 3.74 -20.69 -4.49
CA MET A 206 3.25 -20.55 -3.12
C MET A 206 4.31 -20.96 -2.08
N ALA A 207 5.11 -21.99 -2.33
CA ALA A 207 6.14 -22.41 -1.37
C ALA A 207 7.19 -21.30 -1.07
N HIS A 208 7.37 -20.34 -1.99
CA HIS A 208 8.29 -19.21 -1.77
C HIS A 208 7.70 -18.17 -0.82
N PHE A 209 6.38 -17.97 -0.83
CA PHE A 209 5.73 -17.02 0.07
C PHE A 209 5.70 -17.50 1.52
N ALA A 210 5.67 -18.82 1.74
CA ALA A 210 5.82 -19.41 3.07
C ALA A 210 7.12 -19.02 3.78
N LYS A 211 8.11 -18.44 3.07
CA LYS A 211 9.40 -17.99 3.61
C LYS A 211 9.44 -16.49 3.92
N LEU A 212 8.39 -15.73 3.60
CA LEU A 212 8.36 -14.30 3.87
C LEU A 212 8.34 -14.03 5.38
N PRO A 213 9.23 -13.17 5.91
CA PRO A 213 9.48 -13.10 7.34
C PRO A 213 8.27 -12.63 8.14
N ASN A 214 7.48 -11.70 7.59
CA ASN A 214 6.36 -11.07 8.29
C ASN A 214 4.98 -11.42 7.71
N LEU A 215 4.90 -12.40 6.81
CA LEU A 215 3.63 -12.90 6.29
C LEU A 215 2.82 -13.50 7.46
N ARG A 216 1.57 -13.08 7.60
CA ARG A 216 0.65 -13.50 8.67
C ARG A 216 -0.61 -14.14 8.10
N ASP A 217 -1.15 -13.54 7.06
CA ASP A 217 -2.46 -13.91 6.56
C ASP A 217 -2.43 -14.06 5.04
N VAL A 218 -3.16 -15.06 4.56
CA VAL A 218 -3.45 -15.25 3.14
C VAL A 218 -4.95 -15.29 2.99
N PHE A 219 -5.46 -14.38 2.18
CA PHE A 219 -6.87 -14.27 1.85
C PHE A 219 -7.09 -14.88 0.47
N VAL A 220 -8.15 -15.64 0.30
CA VAL A 220 -8.57 -16.20 -0.99
C VAL A 220 -10.02 -15.82 -1.26
N SER A 221 -10.30 -15.35 -2.47
CA SER A 221 -11.68 -15.17 -2.93
C SER A 221 -12.40 -16.51 -2.90
N ILE A 222 -13.50 -16.61 -2.17
CA ILE A 222 -14.30 -17.85 -2.08
C ILE A 222 -15.30 -17.98 -3.24
N GLY A 223 -15.32 -17.02 -4.16
CA GLY A 223 -16.25 -17.00 -5.28
C GLY A 223 -17.68 -16.75 -4.82
N ARG A 224 -18.63 -17.45 -5.45
CA ARG A 224 -20.05 -17.35 -5.16
C ARG A 224 -20.38 -18.12 -3.88
N TYR A 225 -21.19 -17.49 -3.03
CA TYR A 225 -21.76 -18.12 -1.85
C TYR A 225 -23.16 -17.59 -1.59
N ASN A 226 -23.97 -18.41 -0.92
CA ASN A 226 -25.34 -18.05 -0.54
C ASN A 226 -25.33 -17.28 0.79
N LYS A 227 -25.49 -15.95 0.72
CA LYS A 227 -25.50 -15.07 1.91
C LYS A 227 -26.54 -15.45 2.95
N LYS A 228 -27.75 -15.85 2.53
CA LYS A 228 -28.82 -16.24 3.46
C LYS A 228 -28.42 -17.48 4.26
N HIS A 229 -27.89 -18.50 3.58
CA HIS A 229 -27.42 -19.71 4.25
C HIS A 229 -26.20 -19.43 5.15
N LEU A 230 -25.35 -18.48 4.78
CA LEU A 230 -24.23 -18.05 5.62
C LEU A 230 -24.73 -17.39 6.92
N GLU A 231 -25.72 -16.50 6.83
CA GLU A 231 -26.34 -15.86 7.99
C GLU A 231 -27.01 -16.89 8.91
N ASP A 232 -27.76 -17.83 8.34
CA ASP A 232 -28.39 -18.92 9.09
C ASP A 232 -27.33 -19.81 9.78
N ALA A 233 -26.27 -20.20 9.06
CA ALA A 233 -25.21 -21.06 9.60
C ALA A 233 -24.36 -20.37 10.69
N TYR A 234 -24.23 -19.04 10.64
CA TYR A 234 -23.58 -18.27 11.69
C TYR A 234 -24.35 -18.33 13.02
N LEU A 235 -25.68 -18.34 12.98
CA LEU A 235 -26.52 -18.38 14.18
C LEU A 235 -26.41 -19.72 14.94
N ASP A 236 -26.10 -20.81 14.24
CA ASP A 236 -26.19 -22.17 14.80
C ASP A 236 -24.91 -22.67 15.48
N SER A 237 -23.70 -22.36 14.99
CA SER A 237 -22.48 -22.93 15.62
C SER A 237 -21.12 -22.30 15.29
N GLY A 238 -21.00 -21.35 14.36
CA GLY A 238 -19.73 -20.70 14.02
C GLY A 238 -18.66 -21.60 13.37
N LEU A 239 -18.74 -22.92 13.53
CA LEU A 239 -17.92 -23.93 12.84
C LEU A 239 -18.82 -24.67 11.86
N VAL A 240 -18.51 -24.58 10.56
CA VAL A 240 -19.37 -25.12 9.51
C VAL A 240 -18.55 -25.95 8.54
N MET A 241 -19.07 -27.14 8.23
CA MET A 241 -18.57 -27.92 7.10
C MET A 241 -18.97 -27.22 5.81
N VAL A 242 -18.00 -26.94 4.96
CA VAL A 242 -18.30 -26.39 3.64
C VAL A 242 -19.09 -27.42 2.86
N ASN A 243 -20.16 -26.94 2.24
CA ASN A 243 -21.08 -27.73 1.48
C ASN A 243 -21.44 -26.98 0.20
N GLN A 244 -21.93 -27.75 -0.77
CA GLN A 244 -22.24 -27.24 -2.10
C GLN A 244 -23.35 -26.17 -2.10
N ASP A 245 -24.32 -26.27 -1.18
CA ASP A 245 -25.47 -25.36 -1.12
C ASP A 245 -25.09 -23.96 -0.63
N THR A 246 -24.07 -23.87 0.22
CA THR A 246 -23.61 -22.61 0.81
C THR A 246 -22.42 -22.04 0.05
N PHE A 247 -21.47 -22.89 -0.34
CA PHE A 247 -20.19 -22.51 -0.96
C PHE A 247 -19.86 -23.42 -2.15
N PRO A 248 -20.60 -23.30 -3.26
CA PRO A 248 -20.45 -24.21 -4.41
C PRO A 248 -19.03 -24.20 -4.97
N ASP A 249 -18.43 -23.02 -5.16
CA ASP A 249 -17.11 -22.89 -5.78
C ASP A 249 -15.98 -23.45 -4.88
N LEU A 250 -16.13 -23.38 -3.55
CA LEU A 250 -15.20 -24.02 -2.60
C LEU A 250 -15.35 -25.55 -2.60
N GLN A 251 -16.58 -26.05 -2.63
CA GLN A 251 -16.85 -27.49 -2.65
C GLN A 251 -16.29 -28.15 -3.93
N ASP A 252 -16.44 -27.50 -5.08
CA ASP A 252 -15.89 -27.96 -6.36
C ASP A 252 -14.35 -28.06 -6.31
N LEU A 253 -13.69 -27.09 -5.66
CA LEU A 253 -12.24 -27.14 -5.48
C LEU A 253 -11.83 -28.38 -4.65
N TRP A 254 -12.61 -28.76 -3.65
CA TRP A 254 -12.20 -29.80 -2.69
C TRP A 254 -12.54 -31.21 -3.15
N THR A 255 -13.66 -31.37 -3.86
CA THR A 255 -14.08 -32.66 -4.45
C THR A 255 -13.17 -33.12 -5.60
N THR A 256 -12.39 -32.22 -6.21
CA THR A 256 -11.46 -32.54 -7.32
C THR A 256 -10.09 -33.08 -6.88
N GLY A 257 -9.92 -33.47 -5.61
CA GLY A 257 -8.65 -33.98 -5.06
C GLY A 257 -7.62 -32.89 -4.75
N THR A 258 -8.00 -31.61 -4.93
CA THR A 258 -7.16 -30.46 -4.58
C THR A 258 -6.95 -30.34 -3.06
N ALA A 259 -7.91 -30.81 -2.24
CA ALA A 259 -7.82 -30.76 -0.77
C ALA A 259 -6.56 -31.45 -0.22
N TYR A 260 -6.25 -32.66 -0.72
CA TYR A 260 -5.04 -33.38 -0.30
C TYR A 260 -3.76 -32.63 -0.63
N SER A 261 -3.70 -32.09 -1.85
CA SER A 261 -2.52 -31.34 -2.32
C SER A 261 -2.40 -30.00 -1.59
N LEU A 262 -3.53 -29.35 -1.28
CA LEU A 262 -3.58 -28.10 -0.52
C LEU A 262 -3.04 -28.29 0.89
N HIS A 263 -3.47 -29.32 1.63
CA HIS A 263 -2.96 -29.60 2.98
C HIS A 263 -1.42 -29.73 2.99
N LYS A 264 -0.85 -30.48 2.05
CA LYS A 264 0.60 -30.63 1.94
C LYS A 264 1.32 -29.30 1.68
N THR A 265 0.77 -28.46 0.81
CA THR A 265 1.33 -27.14 0.49
C THR A 265 1.11 -26.13 1.60
N TRP A 266 0.05 -26.29 2.41
CA TRP A 266 -0.30 -25.40 3.52
C TRP A 266 0.45 -25.72 4.81
N CYS A 267 0.88 -26.96 5.03
CA CYS A 267 1.60 -27.37 6.23
C CYS A 267 2.78 -26.45 6.63
N PRO A 268 3.64 -25.95 5.70
CA PRO A 268 4.68 -24.97 6.04
C PRO A 268 4.15 -23.62 6.53
N TYR A 269 2.99 -23.18 6.01
CA TYR A 269 2.33 -21.95 6.43
C TYR A 269 1.77 -22.09 7.84
N GLU A 270 1.04 -23.17 8.10
CA GLU A 270 0.45 -23.47 9.40
C GLU A 270 1.51 -23.57 10.50
N LYS A 271 2.65 -24.23 10.23
CA LYS A 271 3.78 -24.30 11.17
C LYS A 271 4.36 -22.95 11.57
N ARG A 272 4.17 -21.92 10.73
CA ARG A 272 4.58 -20.53 11.00
C ARG A 272 3.46 -19.70 11.62
N GLY A 273 2.29 -20.28 11.86
CA GLY A 273 1.10 -19.58 12.34
C GLY A 273 0.42 -18.74 11.26
N ILE A 274 0.71 -18.96 9.97
CA ILE A 274 0.08 -18.23 8.88
C ILE A 274 -1.33 -18.78 8.62
N LYS A 275 -2.31 -17.89 8.57
CA LYS A 275 -3.73 -18.25 8.44
C LYS A 275 -4.24 -18.13 7.01
N LEU A 276 -5.17 -19.02 6.64
CA LEU A 276 -5.89 -18.97 5.37
C LEU A 276 -7.31 -18.48 5.62
N TYR A 277 -7.69 -17.40 4.96
CA TYR A 277 -9.01 -16.80 5.10
C TYR A 277 -9.78 -16.81 3.78
N GLY A 278 -11.05 -17.17 3.84
CA GLY A 278 -11.99 -16.98 2.76
C GLY A 278 -12.53 -15.56 2.78
N ALA A 279 -12.45 -14.87 1.64
CA ALA A 279 -12.92 -13.50 1.46
C ALA A 279 -14.11 -13.42 0.50
N GLY A 280 -15.15 -12.69 0.91
CA GLY A 280 -16.48 -12.77 0.31
C GLY A 280 -16.88 -11.67 -0.65
N ASN A 281 -15.98 -10.80 -1.12
CA ASN A 281 -16.18 -9.81 -2.20
C ASN A 281 -14.91 -8.94 -2.39
N ALA A 282 -14.98 -7.93 -3.29
CA ALA A 282 -13.93 -6.96 -3.64
C ALA A 282 -13.30 -6.23 -2.45
N ASP A 283 -14.01 -6.07 -1.33
CA ASP A 283 -13.51 -5.41 -0.11
C ASP A 283 -12.62 -6.33 0.74
N PHE A 284 -12.44 -7.57 0.29
CA PHE A 284 -11.59 -8.57 0.94
C PHE A 284 -11.99 -8.83 2.40
N GLU A 285 -13.29 -8.69 2.69
CA GLU A 285 -13.85 -8.94 4.01
C GLU A 285 -13.62 -10.39 4.40
N LYS A 286 -13.11 -10.59 5.62
CA LYS A 286 -12.83 -11.89 6.19
C LYS A 286 -14.15 -12.58 6.54
N VAL A 287 -14.57 -13.54 5.71
CA VAL A 287 -15.82 -14.28 5.93
C VAL A 287 -15.57 -15.55 6.75
N MET A 288 -14.45 -16.22 6.53
CA MET A 288 -14.15 -17.48 7.22
C MET A 288 -12.64 -17.74 7.35
N GLU A 289 -12.26 -18.56 8.31
CA GLU A 289 -10.96 -19.23 8.36
C GLU A 289 -11.09 -20.60 7.74
N LEU A 290 -10.27 -20.86 6.72
CA LEU A 290 -10.16 -22.16 6.07
C LEU A 290 -9.04 -22.93 6.75
N ILE A 291 -9.33 -24.15 7.18
CA ILE A 291 -8.39 -25.04 7.85
C ILE A 291 -8.23 -26.29 6.98
N PRO A 292 -7.22 -26.33 6.11
CA PRO A 292 -6.93 -27.51 5.32
C PRO A 292 -6.53 -28.68 6.23
N LYS A 293 -7.16 -29.83 6.02
CA LYS A 293 -6.85 -31.12 6.67
C LYS A 293 -6.53 -32.15 5.60
N GLU A 294 -6.02 -33.30 6.02
CA GLU A 294 -5.75 -34.38 5.08
C GLU A 294 -7.04 -34.86 4.39
N GLY A 295 -7.19 -34.53 3.11
CA GLY A 295 -8.34 -34.91 2.29
C GLY A 295 -9.60 -34.06 2.48
N ASP A 296 -9.57 -33.03 3.34
CA ASP A 296 -10.76 -32.23 3.68
C ASP A 296 -10.37 -30.78 4.03
N VAL A 297 -11.35 -29.87 4.11
CA VAL A 297 -11.15 -28.49 4.57
C VAL A 297 -12.33 -28.09 5.44
N THR A 298 -12.05 -27.69 6.69
CA THR A 298 -13.06 -27.17 7.61
C THR A 298 -13.06 -25.65 7.62
N ALA A 299 -14.21 -25.02 7.79
CA ALA A 299 -14.32 -23.56 7.87
C ALA A 299 -14.86 -23.07 9.22
N ILE A 300 -14.26 -22.00 9.76
CA ILE A 300 -14.79 -21.25 10.90
C ILE A 300 -15.33 -19.93 10.34
N LEU A 301 -16.62 -19.65 10.54
CA LEU A 301 -17.26 -18.43 10.06
C LEU A 301 -16.95 -17.26 11.00
N TYR A 302 -16.71 -16.09 10.41
CA TYR A 302 -16.65 -14.82 11.14
C TYR A 302 -17.98 -14.08 11.01
N PRO A 303 -18.39 -13.33 12.04
CA PRO A 303 -19.53 -12.45 11.91
C PRO A 303 -19.29 -11.42 10.80
N PRO A 304 -20.34 -11.01 10.07
CA PRO A 304 -20.24 -9.89 9.16
C PRO A 304 -19.77 -8.64 9.92
N SER A 305 -18.83 -7.93 9.31
CA SER A 305 -18.22 -6.73 9.88
C SER A 305 -19.28 -5.63 10.00
N LYS A 306 -19.29 -4.89 11.12
CA LYS A 306 -20.05 -3.63 11.18
C LYS A 306 -19.43 -2.62 10.21
N PRO A 307 -20.23 -1.77 9.54
CA PRO A 307 -19.71 -0.71 8.69
C PRO A 307 -18.80 0.22 9.52
N ARG A 308 -17.63 0.58 8.98
CA ARG A 308 -16.72 1.54 9.62
C ARG A 308 -17.33 2.94 9.64
N PRO A 309 -17.02 3.75 10.67
CA PRO A 309 -17.36 5.17 10.66
C PRO A 309 -16.67 5.88 9.47
N ALA A 310 -17.35 6.87 8.90
CA ALA A 310 -16.86 7.66 7.77
C ALA A 310 -15.52 8.35 8.10
N GLN A 311 -14.67 8.55 7.09
CA GLN A 311 -13.42 9.30 7.21
C GLN A 311 -13.72 10.74 7.65
N ASP A 312 -13.17 11.15 8.79
CA ASP A 312 -13.28 12.52 9.28
C ASP A 312 -12.13 13.37 8.71
N GLU A 313 -12.44 14.22 7.73
CA GLU A 313 -11.47 15.15 7.12
C GLU A 313 -10.90 16.17 8.13
N SER A 314 -11.54 16.31 9.32
CA SER A 314 -11.10 17.19 10.41
C SER A 314 -9.70 16.87 10.93
N ILE A 315 -9.21 15.63 10.79
CA ILE A 315 -7.93 15.21 11.38
C ILE A 315 -6.73 15.98 10.80
N ALA A 316 -6.80 16.36 9.51
CA ALA A 316 -5.73 17.15 8.88
C ALA A 316 -5.72 18.61 9.37
N GLU A 317 -6.88 19.18 9.67
CA GLU A 317 -7.03 20.52 10.23
C GLU A 317 -6.63 20.54 11.71
N GLU A 318 -7.09 19.56 12.50
CA GLU A 318 -6.71 19.38 13.91
C GLU A 318 -5.19 19.19 14.06
N ALA A 319 -4.57 18.44 13.14
CA ALA A 319 -3.12 18.26 13.07
C ALA A 319 -2.39 19.57 12.74
N LEU A 320 -2.92 20.37 11.82
CA LEU A 320 -2.33 21.65 11.42
C LEU A 320 -2.41 22.66 12.56
N GLU A 321 -3.55 22.76 13.26
CA GLU A 321 -3.73 23.64 14.42
C GLU A 321 -2.83 23.22 15.60
N MET A 322 -2.70 21.92 15.87
CA MET A 322 -1.78 21.43 16.90
C MET A 322 -0.31 21.70 16.54
N ILE A 323 0.10 21.48 15.29
CA ILE A 323 1.49 21.74 14.87
C ILE A 323 1.79 23.25 14.89
N GLN A 324 0.84 24.09 14.46
CA GLN A 324 1.00 25.55 14.46
C GLN A 324 1.03 26.12 15.88
N SER A 325 0.23 25.60 16.80
CA SER A 325 0.22 26.04 18.21
C SER A 325 1.47 25.60 19.00
N LEU A 326 2.19 24.58 18.53
CA LEU A 326 3.46 24.13 19.13
C LEU A 326 4.70 24.78 18.48
N ALA A 327 4.55 25.47 17.34
CA ALA A 327 5.62 26.14 16.61
C ALA A 327 5.75 27.65 16.93
N LEU A 328 4.91 28.18 17.83
CA LEU A 328 4.91 29.54 18.36
C LEU A 328 5.38 29.57 19.83
#